data_AF-A0A6A3ZQV2-F1
#
_entry.id   AF-A0A6A3ZQV2-F1
#
_cell.length_a   1.000
_cell.length_b   1.000
_cell.length_c   1.000
_cell.angle_alpha   90.00
_cell.angle_beta   90.00
_cell.angle_gamma   90.00
#
_symmetry.space_group_name_H-M   'P 1'
#
loop_
_entity.id
_entity.type
_entity.pdbx_description
1 polymer ?
#
loop_
_entity_poly.entity_id
_entity_poly.type
_entity_poly.pdbx_seq_one_letter_code
_entity_poly.pdbx_strand_id
1 'polypeptide(L)'
;MSTDGCRCEKLEDNRVVRQQRWREVCAKFYYEQDEAAKRVLDYFEASKVDEISISTVDDSGNDAQFNELVELLGLHKCIVPGHENDFNQNIQILEVVKNEVRAGYHNHISKELHSEFDAKAKETQGTNFELWTDDSGRQQLSVRVQHDYMRTVVNHTKMMDRMEMFIEKHVSNVGCHPFLAGLRATLQWNLESSTVVAWKISDSVFVESGDSEFTHNALALLALGLNFSHCESADNADGSIKSREWHLDPYMSDTDIRQLMRLFPAAKRLEGRPTGTKMLTKMDRANVHGQLDENAKFFDRWCVVL
;
A
#
# COMPACT_ATOMS: atom_id res chain seq x y z
N MET A 1 37.50 -14.85 45.31
CA MET A 1 37.62 -14.95 43.83
C MET A 1 37.37 -13.55 43.31
N SER A 2 38.36 -12.95 42.63
CA SER A 2 38.27 -11.56 42.20
C SER A 2 37.12 -11.37 41.21
N THR A 3 36.26 -10.39 41.48
CA THR A 3 35.20 -9.87 40.60
C THR A 3 35.74 -8.94 39.51
N ASP A 4 37.07 -8.82 39.37
CA ASP A 4 37.73 -8.00 38.35
C ASP A 4 37.28 -8.44 36.95
N GLY A 5 36.41 -7.62 36.34
CA GLY A 5 35.90 -7.81 34.99
C GLY A 5 34.39 -8.03 34.89
N CYS A 6 33.68 -8.30 36.00
CA CYS A 6 32.22 -8.40 35.97
C CYS A 6 31.59 -6.99 35.85
N ARG A 7 30.77 -6.78 34.81
CA ARG A 7 30.07 -5.51 34.56
C ARG A 7 28.55 -5.60 34.74
N CYS A 8 28.01 -6.77 35.13
CA CYS A 8 26.57 -7.01 35.24
C CYS A 8 25.86 -6.07 36.22
N GLU A 9 26.47 -5.75 37.36
CA GLU A 9 25.87 -4.85 38.37
C GLU A 9 25.68 -3.42 37.83
N LYS A 10 26.67 -2.91 37.09
CA LYS A 10 26.59 -1.60 36.41
C LYS A 10 25.57 -1.59 35.28
N LEU A 11 25.21 -2.75 34.73
CA LEU A 11 24.16 -2.87 33.72
C LEU A 11 22.76 -2.71 34.34
N GLU A 12 22.52 -3.20 35.56
CA GLU A 12 21.23 -2.97 36.21
C GLU A 12 21.03 -1.50 36.58
N ASP A 13 22.05 -0.85 37.14
CA ASP A 13 21.97 0.57 37.56
C ASP A 13 21.71 1.53 36.38
N ASN A 14 22.22 1.18 35.18
CA ASN A 14 22.10 2.02 33.98
C ASN A 14 21.02 1.56 33.01
N ARG A 15 20.08 0.71 33.45
CA ARG A 15 19.06 0.11 32.57
C ARG A 15 18.28 1.13 31.73
N VAL A 16 17.82 2.23 32.34
CA VAL A 16 17.03 3.27 31.63
C VAL A 16 17.86 3.98 30.57
N VAL A 17 19.09 4.37 30.90
CA VAL A 17 20.02 5.04 29.97
C VAL A 17 20.36 4.11 28.81
N ARG A 18 20.59 2.83 29.09
CA ARG A 18 20.87 1.82 28.08
C ARG A 18 19.71 1.62 27.12
N GLN A 19 18.48 1.47 27.64
CA GLN A 19 17.29 1.34 26.80
C GLN A 19 17.09 2.58 25.91
N GLN A 20 17.30 3.77 26.46
CA GLN A 20 17.20 5.01 25.69
C GLN A 20 18.25 5.08 24.58
N ARG A 21 19.51 4.71 24.89
CA ARG A 21 20.56 4.69 23.89
C ARG A 21 20.33 3.65 22.81
N TRP A 22 19.80 2.48 23.19
CA TRP A 22 19.42 1.45 22.23
C TRP A 22 18.27 1.89 21.33
N ARG A 23 17.28 2.61 21.88
CA ARG A 23 16.19 3.21 21.11
C ARG A 23 16.72 4.18 20.06
N GLU A 24 17.71 5.01 20.40
CA GLU A 24 18.37 5.93 19.45
C GLU A 24 19.11 5.18 18.34
N VAL A 25 19.86 4.12 18.66
CA VAL A 25 20.52 3.28 17.65
C VAL A 25 19.49 2.65 16.71
N CYS A 26 18.42 2.05 17.26
CA CYS A 26 17.34 1.48 16.45
C CYS A 26 16.68 2.55 15.56
N ALA A 27 16.43 3.75 16.10
CA ALA A 27 15.81 4.84 15.35
C ALA A 27 16.69 5.29 14.18
N LYS A 28 18.00 5.49 14.40
CA LYS A 28 18.95 5.82 13.33
C LYS A 28 19.00 4.76 12.24
N PHE A 29 18.98 3.49 12.62
CA PHE A 29 18.95 2.41 11.64
C PHE A 29 17.65 2.42 10.81
N TYR A 30 16.49 2.37 11.47
CA TYR A 30 15.21 2.23 10.75
C TYR A 30 14.83 3.50 9.97
N TYR A 31 15.02 4.69 10.55
CA TYR A 31 14.56 5.96 9.96
C TYR A 31 15.62 6.68 9.11
N GLU A 32 16.90 6.55 9.44
CA GLU A 32 17.98 7.32 8.79
C GLU A 32 18.88 6.46 7.90
N GLN A 33 18.71 5.14 7.89
CA GLN A 33 19.57 4.18 7.19
C GLN A 33 21.06 4.33 7.58
N ASP A 34 21.32 4.65 8.85
CA ASP A 34 22.67 4.86 9.38
C ASP A 34 23.46 3.52 9.43
N GLU A 35 24.55 3.43 8.66
CA GLU A 35 25.41 2.24 8.58
C GLU A 35 26.15 1.93 9.90
N ALA A 36 26.47 2.93 10.72
CA ALA A 36 27.10 2.71 12.02
C ALA A 36 26.09 2.09 13.01
N ALA A 37 24.83 2.54 12.99
CA ALA A 37 23.75 1.95 13.76
C ALA A 37 23.45 0.51 13.33
N LYS A 38 23.45 0.25 12.01
CA LYS A 38 23.34 -1.10 11.44
C LYS A 38 24.42 -2.03 11.97
N ARG A 39 25.69 -1.61 11.98
CA ARG A 39 26.81 -2.41 12.51
C ARG A 39 26.59 -2.83 13.98
N VAL A 40 26.04 -1.96 14.82
CA VAL A 40 25.72 -2.30 16.23
C VAL A 40 24.54 -3.28 16.32
N LEU A 41 23.53 -3.13 15.48
CA LEU A 41 22.40 -4.07 15.38
C LEU A 41 22.83 -5.46 14.91
N ASP A 42 23.69 -5.54 13.90
CA ASP A 42 24.24 -6.80 13.41
C ASP A 42 25.04 -7.51 14.51
N TYR A 43 25.84 -6.76 15.29
CA TYR A 43 26.54 -7.30 16.46
C TYR A 43 25.57 -7.81 17.54
N PHE A 44 24.49 -7.07 17.81
CA PHE A 44 23.44 -7.50 18.72
C PHE A 44 22.77 -8.82 18.26
N GLU A 45 22.44 -8.96 16.98
CA GLU A 45 21.88 -10.22 16.44
C GLU A 45 22.89 -11.37 16.55
N ALA A 46 24.16 -11.14 16.21
CA ALA A 46 25.22 -12.15 16.35
C ALA A 46 25.44 -12.59 17.80
N SER A 47 25.31 -11.66 18.75
CA SER A 47 25.45 -11.95 20.19
C SER A 47 24.40 -12.94 20.73
N LYS A 48 23.32 -13.20 19.99
CA LYS A 48 22.26 -14.15 20.36
C LYS A 48 22.58 -15.60 20.01
N VAL A 49 23.42 -15.81 18.99
CA VAL A 49 23.66 -17.13 18.36
C VAL A 49 25.05 -17.69 18.67
N ASP A 50 25.81 -17.06 19.57
CA ASP A 50 27.20 -17.40 19.92
C ASP A 50 28.19 -17.40 18.75
N GLU A 51 27.75 -16.92 17.59
CA GLU A 51 28.58 -16.64 16.41
C GLU A 51 29.28 -15.28 16.59
N ILE A 52 30.19 -15.18 17.57
CA ILE A 52 31.10 -14.05 17.65
C ILE A 52 32.21 -14.28 16.61
N SER A 53 31.85 -14.07 15.34
CA SER A 53 32.78 -14.00 14.21
C SER A 53 32.34 -12.91 13.24
N ILE A 54 31.94 -11.75 13.76
CA ILE A 54 31.95 -10.53 12.97
C ILE A 54 33.32 -9.90 13.21
N SER A 55 34.16 -9.89 12.17
CA SER A 55 35.47 -9.25 12.16
C SER A 55 35.33 -7.76 12.51
N THR A 56 35.60 -7.42 13.77
CA THR A 56 35.44 -6.09 14.38
C THR A 56 36.63 -5.17 14.15
N VAL A 57 37.27 -5.18 12.97
CA VAL A 57 38.40 -4.28 12.73
C VAL A 57 38.19 -3.51 11.44
N ASP A 58 37.85 -2.24 11.58
CA ASP A 58 37.95 -1.27 10.51
C ASP A 58 38.77 -0.10 11.08
N ASP A 59 40.02 0.06 10.62
CA ASP A 59 41.07 0.97 11.17
C ASP A 59 40.74 2.49 11.05
N SER A 60 39.47 2.85 10.92
CA SER A 60 38.96 4.22 11.02
C SER A 60 38.43 4.44 12.43
N GLY A 61 38.65 5.62 13.05
CA GLY A 61 38.29 5.92 14.44
C GLY A 61 36.83 5.69 14.90
N ASN A 62 35.95 5.17 14.04
CA ASN A 62 34.63 4.61 14.34
C ASN A 62 34.66 3.43 15.33
N ASP A 63 35.77 2.70 15.43
CA ASP A 63 35.86 1.52 16.30
C ASP A 63 35.78 1.88 17.79
N ALA A 64 36.26 3.07 18.20
CA ALA A 64 36.16 3.52 19.59
C ALA A 64 34.70 3.77 20.01
N GLN A 65 33.93 4.47 19.17
CA GLN A 65 32.52 4.77 19.43
C GLN A 65 31.66 3.50 19.36
N PHE A 66 31.96 2.60 18.42
CA PHE A 66 31.33 1.28 18.34
C PHE A 66 31.56 0.48 19.63
N ASN A 67 32.82 0.35 20.06
CA ASN A 67 33.16 -0.41 21.27
C ASN A 67 32.55 0.20 22.54
N GLU A 68 32.52 1.53 22.66
CA GLU A 68 31.84 2.23 23.76
C GLU A 68 30.33 1.92 23.77
N LEU A 69 29.68 1.91 22.61
CA LEU A 69 28.26 1.56 22.50
C LEU A 69 28.01 0.08 22.85
N VAL A 70 28.82 -0.85 22.34
CA VAL A 70 28.69 -2.28 22.64
C VAL A 70 28.90 -2.54 24.13
N GLU A 71 29.84 -1.84 24.76
CA GLU A 71 30.07 -1.87 26.21
C GLU A 71 28.88 -1.33 26.99
N LEU A 72 28.39 -0.12 26.65
CA LEU A 72 27.24 0.51 27.29
C LEU A 72 25.97 -0.34 27.17
N LEU A 73 25.79 -0.98 26.03
CA LEU A 73 24.65 -1.87 25.73
C LEU A 73 24.77 -3.24 26.40
N GLY A 74 25.90 -3.57 27.02
CA GLY A 74 26.10 -4.85 27.70
C GLY A 74 26.02 -6.05 26.76
N LEU A 75 26.51 -5.89 25.53
CA LEU A 75 26.49 -6.93 24.50
C LEU A 75 27.68 -7.90 24.59
N HIS A 76 28.54 -7.73 25.59
CA HIS A 76 29.59 -8.68 25.93
C HIS A 76 29.10 -9.67 26.98
N LYS A 77 29.29 -10.97 26.73
CA LYS A 77 29.00 -12.01 27.72
C LYS A 77 29.92 -11.86 28.93
N CYS A 78 29.35 -11.98 30.11
CA CYS A 78 30.12 -12.03 31.34
C CYS A 78 30.84 -13.38 31.46
N ILE A 79 32.12 -13.36 31.84
CA ILE A 79 32.95 -14.57 32.02
C ILE A 79 32.63 -15.27 33.36
N VAL A 80 31.89 -14.60 34.26
CA VAL A 80 31.54 -15.15 35.57
C VAL A 80 30.47 -16.24 35.43
N PRO A 81 30.73 -17.48 35.88
CA PRO A 81 29.75 -18.56 35.84
C PRO A 81 28.47 -18.19 36.59
N GLY A 82 27.31 -18.42 35.96
CA GLY A 82 25.98 -18.11 36.53
C GLY A 82 25.41 -16.74 36.14
N HIS A 83 26.19 -15.86 35.50
CA HIS A 83 25.74 -14.54 35.03
C HIS A 83 25.15 -14.57 33.60
N GLU A 84 25.00 -15.76 33.00
CA GLU A 84 24.37 -15.94 31.69
C GLU A 84 22.92 -15.45 31.69
N ASN A 85 22.23 -15.59 32.82
CA ASN A 85 20.86 -15.11 32.99
C ASN A 85 20.76 -13.59 32.85
N ASP A 86 21.72 -12.83 33.39
CA ASP A 86 21.74 -11.37 33.31
C ASP A 86 21.94 -10.90 31.87
N PHE A 87 22.83 -11.55 31.13
CA PHE A 87 23.04 -11.29 29.70
C PHE A 87 21.77 -11.59 28.90
N ASN A 88 21.15 -12.75 29.12
CA ASN A 88 19.92 -13.14 28.41
C ASN A 88 18.75 -12.20 28.72
N GLN A 89 18.60 -11.76 29.97
CA GLN A 89 17.60 -10.77 30.36
C GLN A 89 17.87 -9.42 29.68
N ASN A 90 19.12 -9.00 29.61
CA ASN A 90 19.50 -7.77 28.89
C ASN A 90 19.13 -7.86 27.41
N ILE A 91 19.48 -8.95 26.73
CA ILE A 91 19.12 -9.17 25.32
C ILE A 91 17.61 -9.12 25.11
N GLN A 92 16.82 -9.74 25.97
CA GLN A 92 15.35 -9.69 25.88
C GLN A 92 14.80 -8.27 26.01
N ILE A 93 15.33 -7.47 26.95
CA ILE A 93 14.93 -6.07 27.13
C ILE A 93 15.25 -5.25 25.87
N LEU A 94 16.44 -5.42 25.31
CA LEU A 94 16.84 -4.72 24.08
C LEU A 94 16.00 -5.18 22.88
N GLU A 95 15.64 -6.46 22.81
CA GLU A 95 14.75 -6.99 21.78
C GLU A 95 13.35 -6.37 21.83
N VAL A 96 12.78 -6.20 23.03
CA VAL A 96 11.49 -5.50 23.21
C VAL A 96 11.57 -4.07 22.69
N VAL A 97 12.58 -3.31 23.10
CA VAL A 97 12.77 -1.92 22.64
C VAL A 97 13.00 -1.85 21.12
N LYS A 98 13.78 -2.77 20.54
CA LYS A 98 13.99 -2.85 19.09
C LYS A 98 12.66 -3.06 18.36
N ASN A 99 11.83 -3.97 18.86
CA ASN A 99 10.54 -4.29 18.26
C ASN A 99 9.53 -3.14 18.43
N GLU A 100 9.56 -2.40 19.54
CA GLU A 100 8.79 -1.15 19.71
C GLU A 100 9.17 -0.10 18.66
N VAL A 101 10.47 0.16 18.48
CA VAL A 101 10.95 1.13 17.48
C VAL A 101 10.60 0.67 16.06
N ARG A 102 10.81 -0.62 15.75
CA ARG A 102 10.45 -1.21 14.47
C ARG A 102 8.95 -1.06 14.19
N ALA A 103 8.09 -1.32 15.17
CA ALA A 103 6.65 -1.14 15.03
C ALA A 103 6.28 0.34 14.79
N GLY A 104 6.94 1.27 15.51
CA GLY A 104 6.81 2.70 15.27
C GLY A 104 7.20 3.12 13.86
N TYR A 105 8.29 2.55 13.33
CA TYR A 105 8.76 2.79 11.97
C TYR A 105 7.76 2.28 10.93
N HIS A 106 7.30 1.03 11.03
CA HIS A 106 6.31 0.49 10.09
C HIS A 106 5.00 1.30 10.10
N ASN A 107 4.57 1.78 11.27
CA ASN A 107 3.42 2.68 11.36
C ASN A 107 3.68 4.04 10.70
N HIS A 108 4.88 4.60 10.87
CA HIS A 108 5.27 5.84 10.20
C HIS A 108 5.26 5.70 8.67
N ILE A 109 5.93 4.67 8.14
CA ILE A 109 5.96 4.38 6.70
C ILE A 109 4.55 4.10 6.16
N SER A 110 3.75 3.31 6.86
CA SER A 110 2.35 3.07 6.47
C SER A 110 1.57 4.38 6.36
N LYS A 111 1.68 5.28 7.35
CA LYS A 111 1.03 6.59 7.31
C LYS A 111 1.51 7.46 6.14
N GLU A 112 2.81 7.45 5.86
CA GLU A 112 3.39 8.19 4.73
C GLU A 112 2.83 7.68 3.41
N LEU A 113 2.88 6.37 3.16
CA LEU A 113 2.35 5.75 1.94
C LEU A 113 0.85 6.03 1.75
N HIS A 114 0.06 5.95 2.82
CA HIS A 114 -1.36 6.32 2.76
C HIS A 114 -1.58 7.81 2.48
N SER A 115 -0.76 8.69 3.04
CA SER A 115 -0.82 10.13 2.78
C SER A 115 -0.44 10.46 1.33
N GLU A 116 0.59 9.81 0.79
CA GLU A 116 0.99 9.96 -0.62
C GLU A 116 -0.11 9.49 -1.57
N PHE A 117 -0.70 8.33 -1.28
CA PHE A 117 -1.84 7.82 -2.05
C PHE A 117 -3.02 8.81 -2.00
N ASP A 118 -3.37 9.30 -0.81
CA ASP A 118 -4.46 10.26 -0.62
C ASP A 118 -4.26 11.54 -1.44
N ALA A 119 -3.05 12.10 -1.41
CA ALA A 119 -2.69 13.27 -2.20
C ALA A 119 -2.85 13.01 -3.70
N LYS A 120 -2.28 11.90 -4.19
CA LYS A 120 -2.34 11.53 -5.62
C LYS A 120 -3.76 11.21 -6.08
N ALA A 121 -4.55 10.55 -5.25
CA ALA A 121 -5.95 10.25 -5.54
C ALA A 121 -6.77 11.55 -5.65
N LYS A 122 -6.53 12.56 -4.80
CA LYS A 122 -7.21 13.87 -4.89
C LYS A 122 -6.88 14.63 -6.18
N GLU A 123 -5.67 14.47 -6.70
CA GLU A 123 -5.25 15.05 -7.98
C GLU A 123 -5.78 14.30 -9.20
N THR A 124 -6.28 13.08 -9.01
CA THR A 124 -6.70 12.20 -10.11
C THR A 124 -8.19 11.91 -10.05
N GLN A 125 -8.94 12.42 -11.02
CA GLN A 125 -10.38 12.24 -11.14
C GLN A 125 -10.76 11.89 -12.58
N GLY A 126 -11.83 11.12 -12.74
CA GLY A 126 -12.53 11.00 -14.01
C GLY A 126 -13.12 12.35 -14.44
N THR A 127 -13.28 12.53 -15.75
CA THR A 127 -13.65 13.84 -16.34
C THR A 127 -15.15 14.09 -16.42
N ASN A 128 -15.95 13.06 -16.18
CA ASN A 128 -17.40 13.06 -16.42
C ASN A 128 -18.23 13.29 -15.14
N PHE A 129 -17.56 13.57 -14.02
CA PHE A 129 -18.18 13.99 -12.78
C PHE A 129 -17.67 15.36 -12.34
N GLU A 130 -18.49 16.04 -11.55
CA GLU A 130 -18.12 17.24 -10.81
C GLU A 130 -18.09 16.90 -9.33
N LEU A 131 -16.96 17.16 -8.69
CA LEU A 131 -16.76 17.00 -7.26
C LEU A 131 -17.11 18.32 -6.57
N TRP A 132 -18.03 18.28 -5.61
CA TRP A 132 -18.38 19.41 -4.78
C TRP A 132 -18.48 18.98 -3.32
N THR A 133 -18.48 19.95 -2.41
CA THR A 133 -18.59 19.72 -0.96
C THR A 133 -19.94 20.25 -0.50
N ASP A 134 -20.71 19.44 0.19
CA ASP A 134 -22.00 19.85 0.74
C ASP A 134 -21.84 20.71 2.00
N ASP A 135 -22.96 21.25 2.49
CA ASP A 135 -22.99 22.11 3.69
C ASP A 135 -22.46 21.40 4.96
N SER A 136 -22.39 20.07 4.95
CA SER A 136 -21.84 19.25 6.04
C SER A 136 -20.34 18.98 5.89
N GLY A 137 -19.70 19.53 4.85
CA GLY A 137 -18.29 19.30 4.57
C GLY A 137 -18.00 17.97 3.87
N ARG A 138 -19.03 17.24 3.42
CA ARG A 138 -18.85 15.93 2.76
C ARG A 138 -18.71 16.10 1.26
N GLN A 139 -17.79 15.33 0.70
CA GLN A 139 -17.60 15.27 -0.75
C GLN A 139 -18.75 14.53 -1.42
N GLN A 140 -19.27 15.13 -2.48
CA GLN A 140 -20.34 14.60 -3.30
C GLN A 140 -19.94 14.66 -4.77
N LEU A 141 -20.43 13.70 -5.54
CA LEU A 141 -20.26 13.66 -6.99
C LEU A 141 -21.59 13.90 -7.68
N SER A 142 -21.56 14.70 -8.75
CA SER A 142 -22.67 14.83 -9.70
C SER A 142 -22.16 14.53 -11.11
N VAL A 143 -23.00 13.91 -11.94
CA VAL A 143 -22.66 13.65 -13.34
C VAL A 143 -22.61 14.97 -14.10
N ARG A 144 -21.52 15.22 -14.83
CA ARG A 144 -21.43 16.35 -15.76
C ARG A 144 -22.25 16.02 -17.01
N VAL A 145 -23.31 16.80 -17.25
CA VAL A 145 -24.14 16.66 -18.45
C VAL A 145 -23.39 17.19 -19.66
N GLN A 146 -23.22 16.35 -20.69
CA GLN A 146 -22.51 16.68 -21.91
C GLN A 146 -23.41 16.42 -23.11
N HIS A 147 -23.87 17.49 -23.76
CA HIS A 147 -24.86 17.43 -24.83
C HIS A 147 -24.31 16.84 -26.13
N ASP A 148 -23.02 17.08 -26.43
CA ASP A 148 -22.34 16.60 -27.64
C ASP A 148 -21.32 15.49 -27.32
N TYR A 149 -21.53 14.76 -26.22
CA TYR A 149 -20.62 13.67 -25.87
C TYR A 149 -20.67 12.56 -26.90
N MET A 150 -19.50 12.15 -27.36
CA MET A 150 -19.33 10.99 -28.21
C MET A 150 -18.11 10.22 -27.76
N ARG A 151 -18.31 8.94 -27.48
CA ARG A 151 -17.25 8.00 -27.16
C ARG A 151 -16.66 7.47 -28.44
N THR A 152 -15.49 7.98 -28.81
CA THR A 152 -14.82 7.59 -30.05
C THR A 152 -14.25 6.18 -29.98
N VAL A 153 -14.10 5.54 -31.14
CA VAL A 153 -13.42 4.25 -31.28
C VAL A 153 -11.97 4.32 -30.75
N VAL A 154 -11.32 5.48 -30.90
CA VAL A 154 -9.97 5.72 -30.37
C VAL A 154 -9.97 5.68 -28.83
N ASN A 155 -10.94 6.32 -28.18
CA ASN A 155 -11.06 6.29 -26.72
C ASN A 155 -11.37 4.88 -26.22
N HIS A 156 -12.27 4.17 -26.92
CA HIS A 156 -12.57 2.77 -26.65
C HIS A 156 -11.31 1.89 -26.73
N THR A 157 -10.55 1.98 -27.83
CA THR A 157 -9.34 1.18 -28.03
C THR A 157 -8.31 1.45 -26.93
N LYS A 158 -8.03 2.73 -26.62
CA LYS A 158 -7.12 3.11 -25.54
C LYS A 158 -7.55 2.56 -24.18
N MET A 159 -8.85 2.53 -23.90
CA MET A 159 -9.38 1.96 -22.67
C MET A 159 -9.10 0.44 -22.63
N MET A 160 -9.40 -0.27 -23.72
CA MET A 160 -9.16 -1.71 -23.81
C MET A 160 -7.68 -2.05 -23.67
N ASP A 161 -6.80 -1.34 -24.37
CA ASP A 161 -5.34 -1.53 -24.29
C ASP A 161 -4.82 -1.31 -22.86
N ARG A 162 -5.29 -0.25 -22.18
CA ARG A 162 -4.90 0.02 -20.78
C ARG A 162 -5.36 -1.08 -19.83
N MET A 163 -6.55 -1.61 -20.05
CA MET A 163 -7.08 -2.71 -19.24
C MET A 163 -6.31 -4.00 -19.46
N GLU A 164 -6.01 -4.34 -20.71
CA GLU A 164 -5.22 -5.52 -21.07
C GLU A 164 -3.81 -5.43 -20.49
N MET A 165 -3.08 -4.34 -20.73
CA MET A 165 -1.74 -4.12 -20.17
C MET A 165 -1.73 -4.21 -18.64
N PHE A 166 -2.77 -3.67 -17.97
CA PHE A 166 -2.86 -3.74 -16.52
C PHE A 166 -3.04 -5.18 -16.04
N ILE A 167 -3.93 -5.94 -16.67
CA ILE A 167 -4.16 -7.35 -16.32
C ILE A 167 -2.89 -8.17 -16.59
N GLU A 168 -2.29 -8.07 -17.76
CA GLU A 168 -1.09 -8.82 -18.11
C GLU A 168 0.05 -8.60 -17.12
N LYS A 169 0.24 -7.35 -16.70
CA LYS A 169 1.28 -6.97 -15.75
C LYS A 169 1.04 -7.53 -14.34
N HIS A 170 -0.19 -7.47 -13.86
CA HIS A 170 -0.50 -7.69 -12.43
C HIS A 170 -1.13 -9.04 -12.12
N VAL A 171 -1.64 -9.78 -13.11
CA VAL A 171 -2.35 -11.04 -12.89
C VAL A 171 -1.45 -12.16 -12.34
N SER A 172 -0.15 -12.13 -12.58
CA SER A 172 0.75 -13.11 -11.96
C SER A 172 0.97 -12.87 -10.47
N ASN A 173 0.67 -11.66 -9.98
CA ASN A 173 0.79 -11.32 -8.58
C ASN A 173 -0.52 -11.65 -7.86
N VAL A 174 -0.49 -12.70 -7.02
CA VAL A 174 -1.64 -13.16 -6.24
C VAL A 174 -2.20 -12.06 -5.33
N GLY A 175 -1.36 -11.14 -4.85
CA GLY A 175 -1.78 -9.97 -4.06
C GLY A 175 -2.73 -9.03 -4.81
N CYS A 176 -2.70 -9.01 -6.14
CA CYS A 176 -3.57 -8.17 -6.97
C CYS A 176 -4.93 -8.82 -7.28
N HIS A 177 -5.07 -10.13 -7.08
CA HIS A 177 -6.29 -10.87 -7.44
C HIS A 177 -7.56 -10.34 -6.75
N PRO A 178 -7.56 -10.01 -5.44
CA PRO A 178 -8.72 -9.44 -4.77
C PRO A 178 -9.21 -8.13 -5.41
N PHE A 179 -8.28 -7.25 -5.82
CA PHE A 179 -8.60 -6.02 -6.53
C PHE A 179 -9.22 -6.30 -7.90
N LEU A 180 -8.62 -7.19 -8.69
CA LEU A 180 -9.16 -7.58 -10.00
C LEU A 180 -10.56 -8.19 -9.88
N ALA A 181 -10.78 -9.04 -8.87
CA ALA A 181 -12.08 -9.62 -8.58
C ALA A 181 -13.12 -8.55 -8.18
N GLY A 182 -12.71 -7.58 -7.36
CA GLY A 182 -13.56 -6.45 -6.96
C GLY A 182 -13.91 -5.52 -8.14
N LEU A 183 -12.94 -5.17 -8.98
CA LEU A 183 -13.17 -4.37 -10.18
C LEU A 183 -14.14 -5.07 -11.15
N ARG A 184 -13.95 -6.38 -11.37
CA ARG A 184 -14.89 -7.19 -12.16
C ARG A 184 -16.30 -7.19 -11.57
N ALA A 185 -16.42 -7.33 -10.25
CA ALA A 185 -17.72 -7.30 -9.58
C ALA A 185 -18.40 -5.94 -9.75
N THR A 186 -17.66 -4.85 -9.64
CA THR A 186 -18.17 -3.48 -9.86
C THR A 186 -18.69 -3.27 -11.28
N LEU A 187 -17.96 -3.76 -12.28
CA LEU A 187 -18.42 -3.73 -13.67
C LEU A 187 -19.73 -4.53 -13.84
N GLN A 188 -19.80 -5.73 -13.25
CA GLN A 188 -21.01 -6.54 -13.25
C GLN A 188 -22.19 -5.83 -12.56
N TRP A 189 -21.96 -5.19 -11.41
CA TRP A 189 -23.02 -4.45 -10.72
C TRP A 189 -23.57 -3.29 -11.54
N ASN A 190 -22.73 -2.63 -12.33
CA ASN A 190 -23.16 -1.55 -13.22
C ASN A 190 -23.96 -2.09 -14.42
N LEU A 191 -23.65 -3.28 -14.96
CA LEU A 191 -24.47 -3.95 -15.98
C LEU A 191 -25.88 -4.31 -15.49
N GLU A 192 -26.02 -4.57 -14.19
CA GLU A 192 -27.29 -4.95 -13.54
C GLU A 192 -28.14 -3.73 -13.15
N SER A 193 -27.67 -2.51 -13.43
CA SER A 193 -28.25 -1.28 -12.91
C SER A 193 -28.42 -0.21 -14.00
N SER A 194 -29.52 0.54 -13.92
CA SER A 194 -29.73 1.75 -14.72
C SER A 194 -29.03 2.98 -14.12
N THR A 195 -28.70 2.94 -12.83
CA THR A 195 -27.90 3.97 -12.15
C THR A 195 -26.47 3.50 -11.97
N VAL A 196 -25.54 4.46 -11.85
CA VAL A 196 -24.14 4.22 -11.52
C VAL A 196 -24.09 3.53 -10.17
N VAL A 197 -23.38 2.41 -10.10
CA VAL A 197 -23.09 1.71 -8.84
C VAL A 197 -21.66 2.02 -8.45
N ALA A 198 -21.48 2.54 -7.24
CA ALA A 198 -20.18 2.86 -6.70
C ALA A 198 -19.55 1.64 -6.02
N TRP A 199 -18.22 1.58 -6.10
CA TRP A 199 -17.39 0.58 -5.45
C TRP A 199 -16.71 1.21 -4.24
N LYS A 200 -17.20 0.88 -3.04
CA LYS A 200 -16.57 1.35 -1.81
C LYS A 200 -15.40 0.43 -1.45
N ILE A 201 -14.20 0.97 -1.43
CA ILE A 201 -12.96 0.26 -1.10
C ILE A 201 -12.09 1.07 -0.15
N SER A 202 -11.32 0.37 0.68
CA SER A 202 -10.28 0.98 1.51
C SER A 202 -9.04 1.28 0.69
N ASP A 203 -8.38 2.39 1.00
CA ASP A 203 -7.13 2.81 0.38
C ASP A 203 -5.99 1.79 0.61
N SER A 204 -6.08 0.94 1.66
CA SER A 204 -5.13 -0.16 1.89
C SER A 204 -5.09 -1.17 0.74
N VAL A 205 -6.19 -1.33 0.00
CA VAL A 205 -6.21 -2.19 -1.19
C VAL A 205 -5.21 -1.69 -2.24
N PHE A 206 -4.98 -0.39 -2.34
CA PHE A 206 -3.99 0.15 -3.26
C PHE A 206 -2.59 0.10 -2.67
N VAL A 207 -2.45 0.50 -1.41
CA VAL A 207 -1.15 0.71 -0.75
C VAL A 207 -0.47 -0.60 -0.36
N GLU A 208 -1.24 -1.60 0.08
CA GLU A 208 -0.71 -2.85 0.64
C GLU A 208 -0.78 -4.03 -0.33
N SER A 209 -1.42 -3.86 -1.49
CA SER A 209 -1.55 -4.94 -2.48
C SER A 209 -0.55 -4.79 -3.61
N GLY A 210 -0.17 -5.93 -4.18
CA GLY A 210 0.60 -5.96 -5.42
C GLY A 210 2.09 -5.66 -5.25
N ASP A 211 2.70 -5.20 -6.33
CA ASP A 211 4.10 -4.78 -6.38
C ASP A 211 4.25 -3.26 -6.16
N SER A 212 5.49 -2.77 -6.15
CA SER A 212 5.79 -1.34 -5.96
C SER A 212 5.15 -0.41 -6.99
N GLU A 213 4.72 -0.91 -8.14
CA GLU A 213 4.10 -0.13 -9.19
C GLU A 213 2.57 -0.25 -9.21
N PHE A 214 2.00 -1.23 -8.49
CA PHE A 214 0.58 -1.53 -8.49
C PHE A 214 -0.26 -0.31 -8.12
N THR A 215 0.04 0.37 -7.02
CA THR A 215 -0.66 1.57 -6.54
C THR A 215 -0.83 2.61 -7.66
N HIS A 216 0.26 2.92 -8.36
CA HIS A 216 0.25 3.91 -9.43
C HIS A 216 -0.56 3.43 -10.64
N ASN A 217 -0.34 2.19 -11.06
CA ASN A 217 -1.00 1.60 -12.22
C ASN A 217 -2.51 1.45 -11.98
N ALA A 218 -2.93 1.08 -10.78
CA ALA A 218 -4.33 0.89 -10.42
C ALA A 218 -5.07 2.23 -10.41
N LEU A 219 -4.46 3.27 -9.82
CA LEU A 219 -5.03 4.63 -9.84
C LEU A 219 -5.14 5.16 -11.29
N ALA A 220 -4.10 4.97 -12.09
CA ALA A 220 -4.10 5.37 -13.50
C ALA A 220 -5.14 4.59 -14.32
N LEU A 221 -5.27 3.27 -14.10
CA LEU A 221 -6.31 2.47 -14.74
C LEU A 221 -7.69 2.98 -14.39
N LEU A 222 -8.00 3.15 -13.10
CA LEU A 222 -9.34 3.55 -12.66
C LEU A 222 -9.70 4.93 -13.21
N ALA A 223 -8.89 5.96 -12.91
CA ALA A 223 -9.26 7.33 -13.21
C ALA A 223 -8.97 7.75 -14.66
N LEU A 224 -7.87 7.28 -15.26
CA LEU A 224 -7.48 7.69 -16.61
C LEU A 224 -7.88 6.66 -17.67
N GLY A 225 -7.83 5.37 -17.35
CA GLY A 225 -8.17 4.29 -18.26
C GLY A 225 -9.68 4.09 -18.39
N LEU A 226 -10.34 3.88 -17.25
CA LEU A 226 -11.77 3.57 -17.15
C LEU A 226 -12.63 4.79 -16.79
N ASN A 227 -11.99 5.93 -16.58
CA ASN A 227 -12.63 7.22 -16.30
C ASN A 227 -13.54 7.19 -15.06
N PHE A 228 -13.17 6.40 -14.04
CA PHE A 228 -13.81 6.45 -12.73
C PHE A 228 -13.52 7.78 -12.05
N SER A 229 -14.52 8.30 -11.32
CA SER A 229 -14.32 9.35 -10.33
C SER A 229 -14.53 8.81 -8.93
N HIS A 230 -14.06 9.53 -7.93
CA HIS A 230 -14.20 9.09 -6.54
C HIS A 230 -14.40 10.24 -5.57
N CYS A 231 -15.02 9.93 -4.43
CA CYS A 231 -15.07 10.80 -3.27
C CYS A 231 -14.72 10.00 -2.00
N GLU A 232 -14.30 10.71 -0.95
CA GLU A 232 -14.08 10.10 0.36
C GLU A 232 -15.42 9.64 0.95
N SER A 233 -15.48 8.41 1.47
CA SER A 233 -16.69 7.87 2.08
C SER A 233 -17.00 8.57 3.40
N ALA A 234 -18.28 8.79 3.68
CA ALA A 234 -18.74 9.50 4.88
C ALA A 234 -18.43 8.77 6.21
N ASP A 235 -18.12 7.47 6.15
CA ASP A 235 -17.84 6.62 7.32
C ASP A 235 -16.37 6.68 7.76
N ASN A 236 -15.55 7.53 7.13
CA ASN A 236 -14.14 7.67 7.51
C ASN A 236 -14.03 8.31 8.90
N ALA A 237 -13.60 7.51 9.89
CA ALA A 237 -13.31 8.00 11.23
C ALA A 237 -11.90 8.62 11.29
N ASP A 238 -11.72 9.59 12.18
CA ASP A 238 -10.46 10.31 12.31
C ASP A 238 -9.32 9.36 12.70
N GLY A 239 -8.22 9.37 11.96
CA GLY A 239 -7.07 8.47 12.15
C GLY A 239 -7.22 7.04 11.61
N SER A 240 -8.34 6.69 10.95
CA SER A 240 -8.51 5.40 10.27
C SER A 240 -8.02 5.44 8.82
N ILE A 241 -7.66 4.27 8.27
CA ILE A 241 -7.37 4.14 6.83
C ILE A 241 -8.63 4.53 6.07
N LYS A 242 -8.49 5.52 5.18
CA LYS A 242 -9.61 6.05 4.42
C LYS A 242 -10.22 5.00 3.51
N SER A 243 -11.52 5.15 3.28
CA SER A 243 -12.25 4.47 2.22
C SER A 243 -12.79 5.48 1.22
N ARG A 244 -12.81 5.07 -0.05
CA ARG A 244 -13.28 5.86 -1.18
C ARG A 244 -14.38 5.13 -1.92
N GLU A 245 -15.33 5.90 -2.43
CA GLU A 245 -16.41 5.42 -3.29
C GLU A 245 -16.01 5.70 -4.72
N TRP A 246 -15.73 4.66 -5.50
CA TRP A 246 -15.29 4.75 -6.89
C TRP A 246 -16.49 4.54 -7.82
N HIS A 247 -16.81 5.56 -8.60
CA HIS A 247 -17.96 5.60 -9.50
C HIS A 247 -17.52 5.37 -10.94
N LEU A 248 -18.10 4.36 -11.58
CA LEU A 248 -17.86 4.09 -13.01
C LEU A 248 -18.32 5.29 -13.85
N ASP A 249 -17.64 5.53 -14.98
CA ASP A 249 -18.04 6.54 -15.96
C ASP A 249 -19.52 6.36 -16.38
N PRO A 250 -20.39 7.36 -16.17
CA PRO A 250 -21.81 7.28 -16.50
C PRO A 250 -22.04 7.14 -18.01
N TYR A 251 -21.06 7.52 -18.83
CA TYR A 251 -21.11 7.40 -20.28
C TYR A 251 -20.51 6.08 -20.80
N MET A 252 -20.13 5.14 -19.92
CA MET A 252 -19.72 3.81 -20.34
C MET A 252 -20.93 2.93 -20.67
N SER A 253 -20.98 2.42 -21.89
CA SER A 253 -22.07 1.57 -22.36
C SER A 253 -21.97 0.13 -21.87
N ASP A 254 -23.09 -0.58 -21.88
CA ASP A 254 -23.09 -2.00 -21.53
C ASP A 254 -22.24 -2.85 -22.47
N THR A 255 -22.11 -2.45 -23.74
CA THR A 255 -21.26 -3.14 -24.72
C THR A 255 -19.80 -3.07 -24.29
N ASP A 256 -19.34 -1.86 -23.94
CA ASP A 256 -17.98 -1.63 -23.45
C ASP A 256 -17.71 -2.37 -22.14
N ILE A 257 -18.64 -2.30 -21.18
CA ILE A 257 -18.48 -3.03 -19.91
C ILE A 257 -18.37 -4.53 -20.17
N ARG A 258 -19.20 -5.11 -21.05
CA ARG A 258 -19.10 -6.54 -21.40
C ARG A 258 -17.79 -6.88 -22.09
N GLN A 259 -17.25 -5.98 -22.91
CA GLN A 259 -15.94 -6.17 -23.56
C GLN A 259 -14.80 -6.13 -22.54
N LEU A 260 -14.78 -5.15 -21.64
CA LEU A 260 -13.82 -5.09 -20.52
C LEU A 260 -13.88 -6.37 -19.67
N MET A 261 -15.09 -6.83 -19.35
CA MET A 261 -15.27 -8.05 -18.55
C MET A 261 -14.69 -9.31 -19.19
N ARG A 262 -14.56 -9.35 -20.52
CA ARG A 262 -13.93 -10.49 -21.24
C ARG A 262 -12.41 -10.53 -21.09
N LEU A 263 -11.78 -9.40 -20.76
CA LEU A 263 -10.33 -9.34 -20.54
C LEU A 263 -9.92 -9.98 -19.21
N PHE A 264 -10.85 -10.07 -18.24
CA PHE A 264 -10.53 -10.65 -16.94
C PHE A 264 -10.25 -12.15 -17.04
N PRO A 265 -9.30 -12.66 -16.24
CA PRO A 265 -9.17 -14.09 -16.03
C PRO A 265 -10.49 -14.72 -15.57
N ALA A 266 -10.65 -16.01 -15.85
CA ALA A 266 -11.76 -16.79 -15.29
C ALA A 266 -11.76 -16.66 -13.76
N ALA A 267 -12.93 -16.49 -13.14
CA ALA A 267 -13.04 -16.21 -11.70
C ALA A 267 -12.30 -17.23 -10.82
N LYS A 268 -12.29 -18.51 -11.23
CA LYS A 268 -11.56 -19.60 -10.57
C LYS A 268 -10.03 -19.45 -10.56
N ARG A 269 -9.47 -18.54 -11.37
CA ARG A 269 -8.03 -18.24 -11.44
C ARG A 269 -7.64 -17.05 -10.57
N LEU A 270 -8.62 -16.27 -10.09
CA LEU A 270 -8.38 -15.17 -9.16
C LEU A 270 -8.53 -15.70 -7.74
N GLU A 271 -7.47 -15.60 -6.97
CA GLU A 271 -7.43 -16.03 -5.58
C GLU A 271 -7.92 -14.93 -4.63
N GLY A 272 -8.48 -15.34 -3.50
CA GLY A 272 -9.01 -14.41 -2.50
C GLY A 272 -10.44 -13.94 -2.79
N ARG A 273 -10.96 -13.14 -1.86
CA ARG A 273 -12.31 -12.55 -1.98
C ARG A 273 -12.21 -11.21 -2.72
N PRO A 274 -13.23 -10.84 -3.52
CA PRO A 274 -13.27 -9.53 -4.14
C PRO A 274 -13.22 -8.43 -3.08
N THR A 275 -12.40 -7.40 -3.30
CA THR A 275 -12.33 -6.26 -2.40
C THR A 275 -13.55 -5.34 -2.55
N GLY A 276 -13.88 -4.65 -1.47
CA GLY A 276 -14.91 -3.61 -1.44
C GLY A 276 -16.34 -4.10 -1.46
N THR A 277 -17.26 -3.14 -1.46
CA THR A 277 -18.70 -3.37 -1.36
C THR A 277 -19.49 -2.54 -2.36
N LYS A 278 -20.65 -3.08 -2.74
CA LYS A 278 -21.61 -2.44 -3.64
C LYS A 278 -22.30 -1.27 -2.94
N MET A 279 -22.22 -0.07 -3.52
CA MET A 279 -22.94 1.12 -3.06
C MET A 279 -23.89 1.61 -4.15
N LEU A 280 -25.19 1.57 -3.86
CA LEU A 280 -26.21 2.08 -4.79
C LEU A 280 -26.21 3.59 -4.79
N THR A 281 -26.30 4.19 -5.97
CA THR A 281 -26.41 5.65 -6.13
C THR A 281 -27.68 6.02 -6.88
N LYS A 282 -28.01 7.32 -6.85
CA LYS A 282 -29.12 7.92 -7.59
C LYS A 282 -28.68 8.54 -8.93
N MET A 283 -27.43 8.36 -9.33
CA MET A 283 -26.89 8.95 -10.56
C MET A 283 -27.20 8.04 -11.74
N ASP A 284 -27.91 8.55 -12.74
CA ASP A 284 -28.25 7.76 -13.92
C ASP A 284 -27.01 7.46 -14.79
N ARG A 285 -26.99 6.28 -15.39
CA ARG A 285 -26.03 5.97 -16.47
C ARG A 285 -26.54 6.58 -17.76
N ALA A 286 -25.79 7.54 -18.31
CA ALA A 286 -26.17 8.32 -19.48
C ALA A 286 -26.12 7.54 -20.81
N ASN A 287 -25.36 6.44 -20.88
CA ASN A 287 -25.08 5.73 -22.15
C ASN A 287 -25.30 4.21 -22.08
N VAL A 288 -26.27 3.72 -21.28
CA VAL A 288 -26.49 2.26 -21.08
C VAL A 288 -26.56 1.50 -22.41
N HIS A 289 -27.28 2.04 -23.39
CA HIS A 289 -27.52 1.40 -24.69
C HIS A 289 -26.49 1.74 -25.78
N GLY A 290 -25.44 2.50 -25.46
CA GLY A 290 -24.38 2.85 -26.42
C GLY A 290 -24.81 3.85 -27.49
N GLN A 291 -25.85 4.67 -27.23
CA GLN A 291 -26.29 5.68 -28.20
C GLN A 291 -25.25 6.80 -28.40
N LEU A 292 -24.37 6.98 -27.42
CA LEU A 292 -23.27 7.94 -27.45
C LEU A 292 -21.94 7.28 -27.86
N ASP A 293 -21.96 6.01 -28.26
CA ASP A 293 -20.80 5.33 -28.83
C ASP A 293 -20.68 5.68 -30.32
N GLU A 294 -19.46 5.96 -30.77
CA GLU A 294 -19.20 6.20 -32.19
C GLU A 294 -19.58 4.94 -32.98
N ASN A 295 -20.47 5.10 -33.96
CA ASN A 295 -20.85 4.02 -34.85
C ASN A 295 -19.60 3.52 -35.59
N ALA A 296 -19.18 2.28 -35.32
CA ALA A 296 -18.14 1.63 -36.07
C ALA A 296 -18.48 1.70 -37.57
N LYS A 297 -17.55 2.21 -38.38
CA LYS A 297 -17.75 2.29 -39.83
C LYS A 297 -18.01 0.88 -40.35
N PHE A 298 -18.92 0.74 -41.30
CA PHE A 298 -19.40 -0.54 -41.84
C PHE A 298 -18.28 -1.54 -42.17
N PHE A 299 -17.09 -1.06 -42.58
CA PHE A 299 -15.93 -1.88 -42.93
C PHE A 299 -15.18 -2.46 -41.72
N ASP A 300 -15.17 -1.80 -40.56
CA ASP A 300 -14.46 -2.30 -39.37
C ASP A 300 -15.15 -3.53 -38.76
N ARG A 301 -16.44 -3.74 -39.05
CA ARG A 301 -17.18 -4.95 -38.65
C ARG A 301 -16.73 -6.22 -39.38
N TRP A 302 -16.05 -6.10 -40.53
CA TRP A 302 -15.73 -7.23 -41.40
C TRP A 302 -14.23 -7.52 -41.52
N CYS A 303 -13.35 -6.63 -41.04
CA CYS A 303 -11.90 -6.81 -41.14
C CYS A 303 -11.24 -7.61 -40.00
N VAL A 304 -12.01 -8.25 -39.10
CA VAL A 304 -11.47 -9.16 -38.06
C VAL A 304 -11.40 -10.62 -38.55
N VAL A 305 -11.60 -10.87 -39.84
CA VAL A 305 -11.42 -12.20 -40.45
C VAL A 305 -10.62 -12.07 -41.73
N LEU A 306 -9.29 -11.96 -41.61
CA LEU A 306 -8.31 -12.46 -42.59
C LEU A 306 -6.99 -12.79 -41.88
#